data_AF-A0A1G4KIG2-F1
#
_entry.id   AF-A0A1G4KIG2-F1
#
_cell.length_a   1.000
_cell.length_b   1.000
_cell.length_c   1.000
_cell.angle_alpha   90.00
_cell.angle_beta   90.00
_cell.angle_gamma   90.00
#
_symmetry.space_group_name_H-M   'P 1'
#
loop_
_entity.id
_entity.type
_entity.pdbx_description
1 polymer ?
#
loop_
_entity_poly.entity_id
_entity_poly.type
_entity_poly.pdbx_seq_one_letter_code
_entity_poly.pdbx_strand_id
1 'polypeptide(L)'
;MITSETFQYQLQHVLVPLLRRWSRCYRLNIAPKDRVTAFVSQPFKPNHFLEIQIQYSSIYQEPQLTFRIWEIYTVDDVEYQRPCFPTDLSHWLNMQEFTVRLDYLHPSDRNVWYSVHGCDTAETVGSQLDHYLQRWASVYFTIFDFEFSRVFV
;
A
#
# COMPACT_ATOMS: atom_id res chain seq x y z
N MET A 1 11.34 -6.66 -13.61
CA MET A 1 12.21 -6.77 -12.41
C MET A 1 12.97 -5.47 -12.25
N ILE A 2 12.95 -4.89 -11.04
CA ILE A 2 13.65 -3.67 -10.65
C ILE A 2 14.75 -4.03 -9.64
N THR A 3 15.91 -3.39 -9.69
CA THR A 3 16.96 -3.64 -8.69
C THR A 3 16.61 -2.99 -7.35
N SER A 4 17.18 -3.49 -6.25
CA SER A 4 16.99 -2.89 -4.92
C SER A 4 17.43 -1.42 -4.88
N GLU A 5 18.54 -1.08 -5.57
CA GLU A 5 19.06 0.29 -5.63
C GLU A 5 18.12 1.22 -6.39
N THR A 6 17.61 0.79 -7.55
CA THR A 6 16.65 1.56 -8.34
C THR A 6 15.33 1.70 -7.59
N PHE A 7 14.87 0.63 -6.92
CA PHE A 7 13.69 0.70 -6.05
C PHE A 7 13.87 1.72 -4.94
N GLN A 8 14.97 1.66 -4.18
CA GLN A 8 15.25 2.57 -3.09
C GLN A 8 15.31 4.03 -3.56
N TYR A 9 15.99 4.29 -4.68
CA TYR A 9 16.05 5.61 -5.27
C TYR A 9 14.66 6.14 -5.64
N GLN A 10 13.88 5.37 -6.40
CA GLN A 10 12.55 5.81 -6.80
C GLN A 10 11.56 5.88 -5.62
N LEU A 11 11.74 5.05 -4.59
CA LEU A 11 10.91 5.08 -3.40
C LEU A 11 11.02 6.46 -2.73
N GLN A 12 12.26 6.95 -2.56
CA GLN A 12 12.53 8.22 -1.89
C GLN A 12 12.23 9.44 -2.77
N HIS A 13 12.57 9.37 -4.06
CA HIS A 13 12.51 10.52 -4.96
C HIS A 13 11.21 10.64 -5.75
N VAL A 14 10.42 9.56 -5.85
CA VAL A 14 9.18 9.52 -6.63
C VAL A 14 8.00 9.17 -5.74
N LEU A 15 8.01 8.00 -5.11
CA LEU A 15 6.83 7.48 -4.42
C LEU A 15 6.53 8.21 -3.11
N VAL A 16 7.52 8.49 -2.27
CA VAL A 16 7.34 9.25 -1.03
C VAL A 16 6.74 10.66 -1.29
N PRO A 17 7.26 11.46 -2.24
CA PRO A 17 6.62 12.72 -2.63
C PRO A 17 5.17 12.57 -3.08
N LEU A 18 4.86 11.54 -3.87
CA LEU A 18 3.48 11.27 -4.32
C LEU A 18 2.57 10.95 -3.12
N LEU A 19 3.00 10.06 -2.22
CA LEU A 19 2.22 9.69 -1.04
C LEU A 19 1.96 10.89 -0.12
N ARG A 20 2.91 11.83 -0.01
CA ARG A 20 2.71 13.08 0.74
C ARG A 20 1.68 14.01 0.11
N ARG A 21 1.52 13.97 -1.21
CA ARG A 21 0.53 14.77 -1.96
C ARG A 21 -0.85 14.13 -1.98
N TRP A 22 -0.93 12.83 -1.71
CA TRP A 22 -2.20 12.11 -1.71
C TRP A 22 -3.04 12.52 -0.50
N SER A 23 -4.16 13.21 -0.76
CA SER A 23 -5.01 13.83 0.27
C SER A 23 -5.56 12.85 1.32
N ARG A 24 -5.65 11.56 1.00
CA ARG A 24 -6.10 10.53 1.95
C ARG A 24 -4.98 10.04 2.87
N CYS A 25 -3.72 10.22 2.49
CA CYS A 25 -2.57 9.82 3.29
C CYS A 25 -2.29 10.90 4.35
N TYR A 26 -2.72 10.65 5.58
CA TYR A 26 -2.57 11.61 6.68
C TYR A 26 -1.28 11.41 7.49
N ARG A 27 -0.64 10.25 7.39
CA ARG A 27 0.66 9.98 8.03
C ARG A 27 1.52 9.07 7.18
N LEU A 28 2.82 9.34 7.15
CA LEU A 28 3.81 8.56 6.43
C LEU A 28 5.00 8.26 7.35
N ASN A 29 5.30 6.98 7.52
CA ASN A 29 6.48 6.51 8.24
C ASN A 29 7.50 5.99 7.22
N ILE A 30 8.65 6.65 7.12
CA ILE A 30 9.73 6.25 6.21
C ILE A 30 10.76 5.49 7.05
N ALA A 31 10.88 4.19 6.82
CA ALA A 31 11.91 3.40 7.47
C ALA A 31 13.26 3.56 6.72
N PRO A 32 14.39 3.31 7.38
CA PRO A 32 15.68 3.29 6.70
C PRO A 32 15.70 2.23 5.59
N LYS A 33 16.13 2.66 4.41
CA LYS A 33 16.52 1.87 3.23
C LYS A 33 15.38 1.32 2.36
N ASP A 34 14.44 0.52 2.84
CA ASP A 34 13.66 -0.31 1.88
C ASP A 34 12.14 -0.33 2.06
N ARG A 35 11.60 0.54 2.91
CA ARG A 35 10.18 0.48 3.26
C ARG A 35 9.57 1.83 3.59
N VAL A 36 8.35 2.02 3.12
CA VAL A 36 7.47 3.12 3.55
C VAL A 36 6.14 2.56 4.02
N THR A 37 5.60 3.16 5.08
CA THR A 37 4.27 2.85 5.60
C THR A 37 3.40 4.11 5.53
N ALA A 38 2.33 4.07 4.75
CA ALA A 38 1.32 5.12 4.64
C ALA A 38 0.09 4.77 5.47
N PHE A 39 -0.44 5.76 6.20
CA PHE A 39 -1.70 5.65 6.92
C PHE A 39 -2.74 6.48 6.18
N VAL A 40 -3.83 5.82 5.80
CA VAL A 40 -4.79 6.33 4.81
C VAL A 40 -6.20 6.26 5.34
N SER A 41 -6.95 7.35 5.25
CA SER A 41 -8.36 7.37 5.65
C SER A 41 -9.24 6.59 4.67
N GLN A 42 -10.26 5.90 5.19
CA GLN A 42 -11.25 5.18 4.39
C GLN A 42 -12.51 6.03 4.18
N PRO A 43 -12.84 6.45 2.94
CA PRO A 43 -13.96 7.37 2.72
C PRO A 43 -15.33 6.73 2.97
N PHE A 44 -15.47 5.42 2.72
CA PHE A 44 -16.76 4.72 2.80
C PHE A 44 -17.03 4.07 4.16
N LYS A 45 -16.03 4.09 5.05
CA LYS A 45 -16.07 3.39 6.35
C LYS A 45 -15.55 4.34 7.42
N PRO A 46 -16.43 5.19 7.98
CA PRO A 46 -16.04 6.07 9.08
C PRO A 46 -15.48 5.21 10.22
N ASN A 47 -14.49 5.75 10.93
CA ASN A 47 -13.72 5.06 11.97
C ASN A 47 -12.82 3.93 11.49
N HIS A 48 -12.53 3.84 10.19
CA HIS A 48 -11.54 2.90 9.69
C HIS A 48 -10.41 3.62 8.96
N PHE A 49 -9.22 3.04 9.01
CA PHE A 49 -8.09 3.49 8.22
C PHE A 49 -7.29 2.30 7.72
N LEU A 50 -6.51 2.53 6.67
CA LEU A 50 -5.54 1.58 6.16
C LEU A 50 -4.15 1.92 6.66
N GLU A 51 -3.41 0.89 7.01
CA GLU A 51 -1.96 0.95 7.11
C GLU A 51 -1.40 0.20 5.91
N ILE A 52 -0.83 0.93 4.96
CA ILE A 52 -0.31 0.42 3.70
C ILE A 52 1.21 0.40 3.78
N GLN A 53 1.82 -0.72 3.46
CA GLN A 53 3.26 -0.91 3.45
C GLN A 53 3.74 -1.24 2.04
N ILE A 54 4.78 -0.54 1.61
CA ILE A 54 5.46 -0.78 0.34
C ILE A 54 6.90 -1.12 0.66
N GLN A 55 7.36 -2.25 0.17
CA GLN A 55 8.72 -2.74 0.39
C GLN A 55 9.26 -3.46 -0.85
N TYR A 56 10.57 -3.66 -0.90
CA TYR A 56 11.19 -4.45 -1.96
C TYR A 56 11.14 -5.95 -1.63
N SER A 57 10.66 -6.78 -2.57
CA SER A 57 10.85 -8.22 -2.49
C SER A 57 12.13 -8.62 -3.20
N SER A 58 13.12 -9.11 -2.44
CA SER A 58 14.37 -9.62 -3.00
C SER A 58 14.20 -10.93 -3.77
N ILE A 59 13.15 -11.70 -3.47
CA ILE A 59 12.84 -12.97 -4.13
C ILE A 59 12.29 -12.73 -5.54
N TYR A 60 11.33 -11.81 -5.66
CA TYR A 60 10.67 -11.52 -6.94
C TYR A 60 11.32 -10.36 -7.71
N GLN A 61 12.20 -9.59 -7.04
CA GLN A 61 12.80 -8.37 -7.59
C GLN A 61 11.75 -7.34 -8.03
N GLU A 62 10.75 -7.17 -7.18
CA GLU A 62 9.57 -6.34 -7.42
C GLU A 62 9.12 -5.61 -6.15
N PRO A 63 8.41 -4.47 -6.30
CA PRO A 63 7.71 -3.85 -5.18
C PRO A 63 6.61 -4.77 -4.66
N GLN A 64 6.57 -4.96 -3.35
CA GLN A 64 5.51 -5.66 -2.66
C GLN A 64 4.61 -4.63 -1.95
N LEU A 65 3.30 -4.77 -2.16
CA LEU A 65 2.28 -3.98 -1.50
C LEU A 65 1.52 -4.87 -0.51
N THR A 66 1.59 -4.50 0.77
CA THR A 66 0.82 -5.14 1.83
C THR A 66 0.02 -4.08 2.58
N PHE A 67 -1.09 -4.48 3.22
CA PHE A 67 -1.85 -3.55 4.04
C PHE A 67 -2.58 -4.24 5.19
N ARG A 68 -3.00 -3.43 6.16
CA ARG A 68 -3.95 -3.77 7.22
C ARG A 68 -5.10 -2.79 7.23
N ILE A 69 -6.25 -3.26 7.70
CA ILE A 69 -7.41 -2.42 7.99
C ILE A 69 -7.50 -2.31 9.50
N TRP A 70 -7.63 -1.10 9.98
CA TRP A 70 -7.79 -0.79 11.40
C TRP A 70 -9.16 -0.19 11.64
N GLU A 71 -9.79 -0.59 12.74
CA GLU A 71 -10.99 0.03 13.29
C GLU A 71 -10.61 0.85 14.51
N ILE A 72 -11.10 2.09 14.53
CA ILE A 72 -11.05 3.00 15.66
C ILE A 72 -12.37 2.88 16.41
N TYR A 73 -12.32 2.69 17.72
CA TYR A 73 -13.50 2.64 18.57
C TYR A 73 -13.21 3.28 19.92
N THR A 74 -14.25 3.74 20.60
CA THR A 74 -14.14 4.44 21.88
C THR A 74 -14.79 3.62 22.98
N VAL A 75 -14.08 3.46 24.10
CA VAL A 75 -14.62 2.86 25.33
C VAL A 75 -14.25 3.80 26.47
N ASP A 76 -15.24 4.24 27.26
CA ASP A 76 -15.05 5.16 28.39
C ASP A 76 -14.23 6.42 28.02
N ASP A 77 -14.58 7.06 26.90
CA ASP A 77 -13.90 8.24 26.32
C ASP A 77 -12.42 8.05 25.94
N VAL A 78 -11.94 6.81 25.93
CA VAL A 78 -10.59 6.45 25.45
C VAL A 78 -10.70 5.85 24.05
N GLU A 79 -9.90 6.38 23.11
CA GLU A 79 -9.79 5.86 21.75
C GLU A 79 -8.88 4.63 21.71
N TYR A 80 -9.39 3.55 21.12
CA TYR A 80 -8.70 2.29 20.90
C TYR A 80 -8.65 1.96 19.41
N GLN A 81 -7.67 1.12 19.05
CA GLN A 81 -7.48 0.64 17.70
C GLN A 81 -7.37 -0.88 17.70
N ARG A 82 -8.07 -1.54 16.78
CA ARG A 82 -7.94 -2.99 16.58
C ARG A 82 -7.87 -3.36 15.10
N PRO A 83 -7.18 -4.46 14.75
CA PRO A 83 -7.23 -4.99 13.39
C PRO A 83 -8.67 -5.36 13.01
N CYS A 84 -9.06 -5.02 11.79
CA CYS A 84 -10.36 -5.33 11.20
C CYS A 84 -10.15 -6.29 10.02
N PHE A 85 -10.93 -7.38 9.99
CA PHE A 85 -10.89 -8.38 8.94
C PHE A 85 -12.29 -8.51 8.31
N PRO A 86 -12.60 -7.68 7.30
CA PRO A 86 -13.89 -7.77 6.62
C PRO A 86 -14.10 -9.14 6.01
N THR A 87 -15.33 -9.65 6.11
CA THR A 87 -15.72 -10.90 5.44
C THR A 87 -15.67 -10.81 3.92
N ASP A 88 -15.89 -9.59 3.39
CA ASP A 88 -15.83 -9.29 1.96
C ASP A 88 -15.09 -7.97 1.73
N LEU A 89 -13.86 -8.07 1.21
CA LEU A 89 -13.01 -6.92 0.88
C LEU A 89 -13.49 -6.13 -0.35
N SER A 90 -14.29 -6.73 -1.23
CA SER A 90 -14.74 -6.07 -2.47
C SER A 90 -15.64 -4.86 -2.21
N HIS A 91 -16.29 -4.82 -1.05
CA HIS A 91 -17.06 -3.67 -0.58
C HIS A 91 -16.20 -2.56 0.04
N TRP A 92 -14.91 -2.79 0.24
CA TRP A 92 -13.99 -1.87 0.90
C TRP A 92 -12.94 -1.33 -0.07
N LEU A 93 -12.57 -2.12 -1.07
CA LEU A 93 -11.45 -1.89 -1.96
C LEU A 93 -11.82 -2.22 -3.41
N ASN A 94 -11.14 -1.60 -4.36
CA ASN A 94 -11.29 -1.95 -5.77
C ASN A 94 -10.48 -3.21 -6.11
N MET A 95 -11.15 -4.35 -6.05
CA MET A 95 -10.55 -5.68 -6.20
C MET A 95 -10.51 -6.22 -7.64
N GLN A 96 -10.94 -5.44 -8.64
CA GLN A 96 -11.24 -5.96 -9.99
C GLN A 96 -10.07 -6.66 -10.68
N GLU A 97 -8.85 -6.10 -10.58
CA GLU A 97 -7.65 -6.61 -11.26
C GLU A 97 -6.63 -7.24 -10.31
N PHE A 98 -6.94 -7.27 -9.00
CA PHE A 98 -5.98 -7.69 -7.98
C PHE A 98 -6.47 -8.90 -7.20
N THR A 99 -5.59 -9.88 -7.03
CA THR A 99 -5.81 -10.93 -6.04
C THR A 99 -5.24 -10.47 -4.71
N VAL A 100 -6.09 -10.27 -3.71
CA VAL A 100 -5.66 -9.94 -2.34
C VAL A 100 -5.88 -11.12 -1.43
N ARG A 101 -4.85 -11.47 -0.64
CA ARG A 101 -4.89 -12.58 0.30
C ARG A 101 -4.41 -12.16 1.67
N LEU A 102 -5.01 -12.72 2.71
CA LEU A 102 -4.57 -12.53 4.10
C LEU A 102 -3.55 -13.62 4.45
N ASP A 103 -2.37 -13.54 3.85
CA ASP A 103 -1.36 -14.61 3.93
C ASP A 103 0.07 -14.11 4.20
N TYR A 104 0.26 -12.79 4.35
CA TYR A 104 1.56 -12.24 4.66
C TYR A 104 1.76 -12.11 6.17
N LEU A 105 2.70 -12.90 6.70
CA LEU A 105 3.18 -12.78 8.07
C LEU A 105 4.40 -11.85 8.09
N HIS A 106 4.22 -10.68 8.70
CA HIS A 106 5.28 -9.68 8.68
C HIS A 106 6.47 -10.11 9.57
N PRO A 107 7.72 -10.06 9.06
CA PRO A 107 8.86 -10.71 9.72
C PRO A 107 9.18 -10.19 11.13
N SER A 108 8.90 -8.92 11.42
CA SER A 108 9.33 -8.29 12.67
C SER A 108 8.33 -8.41 13.82
N ASP A 109 7.03 -8.44 13.52
CA ASP A 109 5.97 -8.41 14.53
C ASP A 109 5.04 -9.62 14.47
N ARG A 110 5.22 -10.50 13.46
CA ARG A 110 4.40 -11.70 13.22
C ARG A 110 2.91 -11.43 13.07
N ASN A 111 2.55 -10.17 12.81
CA ASN A 111 1.17 -9.81 12.52
C ASN A 111 0.80 -10.26 11.11
N VAL A 112 -0.49 -10.51 10.91
CA VAL A 112 -1.05 -10.88 9.61
C VAL A 112 -1.40 -9.62 8.82
N TRP A 113 -1.02 -9.61 7.54
CA TRP A 113 -1.29 -8.53 6.59
C TRP A 113 -1.95 -9.09 5.34
N TYR A 114 -2.76 -8.27 4.70
CA TYR A 114 -3.20 -8.51 3.35
C TYR A 114 -2.04 -8.26 2.38
N SER A 115 -1.80 -9.17 1.44
CA SER A 115 -0.85 -9.06 0.35
C SER A 115 -1.61 -8.83 -0.95
N VAL A 116 -1.20 -7.81 -1.70
CA VAL A 116 -1.75 -7.51 -3.03
C VAL A 116 -0.89 -8.20 -4.08
N HIS A 117 -1.44 -9.22 -4.71
CA HIS A 117 -0.83 -9.91 -5.83
C HIS A 117 -1.38 -9.31 -7.12
N GLY A 118 -0.53 -8.60 -7.86
CA GLY A 118 -0.83 -8.29 -9.26
C GLY A 118 -0.60 -9.53 -10.10
N CYS A 119 -1.49 -9.79 -11.06
CA CYS A 119 -1.18 -10.73 -12.13
C CYS A 119 -0.06 -10.10 -12.97
N ASP A 120 1.11 -10.74 -13.02
CA ASP A 120 2.32 -10.28 -13.71
C ASP A 120 2.58 -8.77 -13.63
N THR A 121 3.09 -8.31 -12.48
CA THR A 121 3.54 -6.93 -12.24
C THR A 121 4.39 -6.39 -13.40
N ALA A 122 5.26 -7.24 -13.97
CA ALA A 122 6.14 -6.88 -15.07
C ALA A 122 5.40 -6.64 -16.40
N GLU A 123 4.36 -7.41 -16.70
CA GLU A 123 3.51 -7.19 -17.88
C GLU A 123 2.66 -5.92 -17.72
N THR A 124 2.18 -5.68 -16.51
CA THR A 124 1.29 -4.54 -16.21
C THR A 124 2.04 -3.20 -16.14
N VAL A 125 3.24 -3.17 -15.57
CA VAL A 125 4.02 -1.93 -15.36
C VAL A 125 5.01 -1.65 -16.49
N GLY A 126 5.32 -2.65 -17.31
CA GLY A 126 6.31 -2.59 -18.38
C GLY A 126 7.76 -2.71 -17.87
N SER A 127 8.67 -3.01 -18.80
CA SER A 127 10.07 -3.34 -18.51
C SER A 127 11.01 -2.13 -18.33
N GLN A 128 10.54 -0.91 -18.61
CA GLN A 128 11.35 0.30 -18.49
C GLN A 128 11.65 0.61 -17.03
N LEU A 129 12.93 0.75 -16.67
CA LEU A 129 13.31 1.06 -15.29
C LEU A 129 12.99 2.51 -14.91
N ASP A 130 13.10 3.44 -15.85
CA ASP A 130 12.77 4.85 -15.61
C ASP A 130 11.30 4.98 -15.20
N HIS A 131 11.02 5.74 -14.14
CA HIS A 131 9.67 5.96 -13.59
C HIS A 131 8.89 4.68 -13.24
N TYR A 132 9.56 3.55 -13.05
CA TYR A 132 8.94 2.26 -12.74
C TYR A 132 7.99 2.32 -11.54
N LEU A 133 8.43 2.87 -10.40
CA LEU A 133 7.58 2.98 -9.21
C LEU A 133 6.42 3.96 -9.37
N GLN A 134 6.55 4.95 -10.24
CA GLN A 134 5.45 5.86 -10.56
C GLN A 134 4.37 5.11 -11.35
N ARG A 135 4.74 4.35 -12.38
CA ARG A 135 3.78 3.52 -13.13
C ARG A 135 3.17 2.43 -12.26
N TRP A 136 4.01 1.74 -11.48
CA TRP A 136 3.56 0.75 -10.50
C TRP A 136 2.53 1.36 -9.53
N ALA A 137 2.81 2.52 -8.95
CA ALA A 137 1.88 3.16 -8.03
C ALA A 137 0.58 3.61 -8.73
N SER A 138 0.64 4.09 -9.97
CA SER A 138 -0.57 4.49 -10.73
C SER A 138 -1.53 3.33 -10.98
N VAL A 139 -1.04 2.09 -10.98
CA VAL A 139 -1.86 0.88 -11.12
C VAL A 139 -2.26 0.38 -9.74
N TYR A 140 -1.29 0.09 -8.87
CA TYR A 140 -1.54 -0.61 -7.61
C TYR A 140 -2.34 0.22 -6.60
N PHE A 141 -2.24 1.55 -6.61
CA PHE A 141 -3.00 2.37 -5.65
C PHE A 141 -4.47 2.55 -6.04
N THR A 142 -4.87 2.14 -7.25
CA THR A 142 -6.29 2.14 -7.66
C THR A 142 -7.13 1.22 -6.79
N ILE A 143 -6.52 0.22 -6.12
CA ILE A 143 -7.18 -0.62 -5.12
C ILE A 143 -7.74 0.19 -3.95
N PHE A 144 -7.06 1.27 -3.55
CA PHE A 144 -7.42 2.10 -2.40
C PHE A 144 -8.16 3.38 -2.82
N ASP A 145 -7.86 3.90 -4.02
CA ASP A 145 -8.43 5.13 -4.55
C ASP A 145 -8.36 5.17 -6.08
N PHE A 146 -9.51 5.11 -6.75
CA PHE A 146 -9.58 5.19 -8.21
C PHE A 146 -9.07 6.53 -8.77
N GLU A 147 -9.04 7.60 -7.95
CA GLU A 147 -8.54 8.91 -8.34
C GLU A 147 -7.06 9.11 -7.99
N PHE A 148 -6.35 8.08 -7.51
CA PHE A 148 -4.93 8.20 -7.14
C PHE A 148 -4.06 8.71 -8.31
N SER A 149 -4.44 8.40 -9.56
CA SER A 149 -3.77 8.90 -10.76
C SER A 149 -3.74 10.44 -10.86
N ARG A 150 -4.64 11.17 -10.18
CA ARG A 150 -4.63 12.64 -10.13
C ARG A 150 -3.49 13.21 -9.29
N VAL A 151 -2.87 12.41 -8.42
CA VAL A 151 -1.73 12.83 -7.59
C VAL A 151 -0.48 13.13 -8.44
N PHE A 152 -0.43 12.61 -9.66
CA PHE A 152 0.69 12.78 -10.59
C PHE A 152 0.64 14.09 -11.40
N VAL A 153 -0.49 14.82 -11.38
CA VAL A 153 -0.70 16.08 -12.12
C VAL A 153 -0.20 17.28 -11.34
#